data_AF-A0A7Y5SRH9-F1
#
_entry.id   AF-A0A7Y5SRH9-F1
#
_cell.length_a   1.000
_cell.length_b   1.000
_cell.length_c   1.000
_cell.angle_alpha   90.00
_cell.angle_beta   90.00
_cell.angle_gamma   90.00
#
_symmetry.space_group_name_H-M   'P 1'
#
loop_
_entity.id
_entity.type
_entity.pdbx_description
1 polymer ?
#
loop_
_entity_poly.entity_id
_entity_poly.type
_entity_poly.pdbx_seq_one_letter_code
_entity_poly.pdbx_strand_id
1 'polypeptide(L)'
;MQAESYTLEFRGVSLGIVTRKDSDFPNLWGSFTPLLADDHPEIRDRIEHYRQYSVDADRLMETAFSQWEASVNENDSEFLDLMECDDWFLVDPSGNKHGILIPIFTQEGLVWRWNPGL
;
A
#
# COMPACT_ATOMS: atom_id res chain seq x y z
N MET A 1 16.89 -12.29 11.78
CA MET A 1 15.91 -12.63 10.72
C MET A 1 16.43 -12.05 9.42
N GLN A 2 16.39 -12.79 8.31
CA GLN A 2 16.69 -12.21 7.00
C GLN A 2 15.56 -11.24 6.64
N ALA A 3 15.88 -10.10 6.04
CA ALA A 3 14.87 -9.18 5.54
C ALA A 3 14.14 -9.85 4.37
N GLU A 4 12.82 -9.99 4.47
CA GLU A 4 11.99 -10.51 3.39
C GLU A 4 11.64 -9.36 2.44
N SER A 5 11.99 -9.50 1.16
CA SER A 5 11.66 -8.52 0.11
C SER A 5 10.60 -9.08 -0.83
N TYR A 6 9.65 -8.23 -1.19
CA TYR A 6 8.52 -8.54 -2.07
C TYR A 6 8.39 -7.48 -3.15
N THR A 7 7.77 -7.84 -4.28
CA THR A 7 7.25 -6.87 -5.25
C THR A 7 5.79 -6.61 -4.94
N LEU A 8 5.40 -5.36 -4.70
CA LEU A 8 4.01 -4.95 -4.61
C LEU A 8 3.40 -4.91 -6.01
N GLU A 9 2.29 -5.61 -6.21
CA GLU A 9 1.54 -5.63 -7.44
C GLU A 9 0.09 -5.21 -7.24
N PHE A 10 -0.47 -4.52 -8.23
CA PHE A 10 -1.90 -4.24 -8.35
C PHE A 10 -2.37 -4.62 -9.74
N ARG A 11 -3.36 -5.53 -9.85
CA ARG A 11 -3.89 -6.02 -11.15
C ARG A 11 -2.80 -6.51 -12.13
N GLY A 12 -1.73 -7.09 -11.59
CA GLY A 12 -0.58 -7.58 -12.36
C GLY A 12 0.44 -6.52 -12.77
N VAL A 13 0.27 -5.26 -12.35
CA VAL A 13 1.25 -4.19 -12.54
C VAL A 13 2.18 -4.14 -11.33
N SER A 14 3.49 -4.27 -11.55
CA SER A 14 4.50 -4.13 -10.49
C SER A 14 4.71 -2.66 -10.14
N LEU A 15 4.46 -2.31 -8.88
CA LEU A 15 4.44 -0.93 -8.37
C LEU A 15 5.72 -0.56 -7.63
N GLY A 16 6.34 -1.50 -6.94
CA GLY A 16 7.51 -1.21 -6.11
C GLY A 16 8.00 -2.41 -5.33
N ILE A 17 9.14 -2.24 -4.66
CA ILE A 17 9.72 -3.23 -3.77
C ILE A 17 9.35 -2.89 -2.32
N VAL A 18 8.84 -3.88 -1.61
CA VAL A 18 8.55 -3.82 -0.17
C VAL A 18 9.57 -4.68 0.55
N THR A 19 10.31 -4.09 1.48
CA THR A 19 11.21 -4.86 2.37
C THR A 19 10.62 -4.85 3.77
N ARG A 20 10.15 -6.02 4.21
CA ARG A 20 9.59 -6.22 5.54
C ARG A 20 10.62 -5.90 6.60
N LYS A 21 10.22 -5.09 7.58
CA LYS A 21 11.05 -4.69 8.72
C LYS A 21 10.60 -5.38 10.00
N ASP A 22 9.30 -5.37 10.28
CA ASP A 22 8.75 -5.90 11.53
C ASP A 22 7.24 -6.20 11.38
N SER A 23 6.60 -6.70 12.44
CA SER A 23 5.17 -7.03 12.47
C SER A 23 4.61 -7.06 13.88
N ASP A 24 3.36 -6.61 14.02
CA ASP A 24 2.52 -6.74 15.22
C ASP A 24 1.12 -7.12 14.79
N PHE A 25 0.74 -8.37 15.07
CA PHE A 25 -0.42 -9.01 14.45
C PHE A 25 -1.72 -8.19 14.63
N PRO A 26 -2.49 -7.94 13.56
CA PRO A 26 -2.34 -8.48 12.19
C PRO A 26 -1.48 -7.64 11.23
N ASN A 27 -0.88 -6.56 11.70
CA ASN A 27 -0.16 -5.59 10.88
C ASN A 27 1.29 -6.03 10.62
N LEU A 28 1.74 -5.80 9.40
CA LEU A 28 3.13 -5.88 8.98
C LEU A 28 3.56 -4.53 8.44
N TRP A 29 4.83 -4.19 8.59
CA TRP A 29 5.36 -2.97 8.00
C TRP A 29 6.78 -3.12 7.48
N GLY A 30 7.11 -2.26 6.53
CA GLY A 30 8.34 -2.32 5.77
C GLY A 30 8.63 -1.02 5.05
N SER A 31 9.84 -0.91 4.47
CA SER A 31 10.13 0.17 3.54
C SER A 31 9.54 -0.12 2.17
N PHE A 32 9.08 0.91 1.48
CA PHE A 32 8.62 0.84 0.10
C PHE A 32 9.52 1.66 -0.82
N THR A 33 9.95 1.05 -1.92
CA THR A 33 10.72 1.71 -2.98
C THR A 33 9.93 1.59 -4.30
N PRO A 34 9.41 2.70 -4.85
CA PRO A 34 8.61 2.65 -6.07
C PRO A 34 9.45 2.22 -7.28
N LEU A 35 8.85 1.47 -8.19
CA LEU A 35 9.41 1.19 -9.51
C LEU A 35 8.92 2.27 -10.48
N LEU A 36 9.88 2.95 -11.12
CA LEU A 36 9.62 3.93 -12.16
C LEU A 36 9.63 3.21 -13.50
N ALA A 37 8.44 2.84 -13.98
CA ALA A 37 8.26 2.25 -15.29
C ALA A 37 7.13 3.00 -16.03
N ASP A 38 7.25 3.09 -17.35
CA ASP A 38 6.31 3.83 -18.20
C ASP A 38 5.15 2.96 -18.73
N ASP A 39 4.96 1.78 -18.15
CA ASP A 39 3.86 0.87 -18.46
C ASP A 39 2.61 1.20 -17.63
N HIS A 40 1.43 0.96 -18.21
CA HIS A 40 0.14 1.18 -17.54
C HIS A 40 0.01 2.56 -16.84
N PRO A 41 0.25 3.68 -17.56
CA PRO A 41 0.33 5.02 -16.95
C PRO A 41 -0.92 5.38 -16.15
N GLU A 42 -2.11 5.02 -16.63
CA GLU A 42 -3.37 5.28 -15.93
C GLU A 42 -3.46 4.59 -14.56
N ILE A 43 -2.99 3.34 -14.46
CA ILE A 43 -2.95 2.61 -13.18
C ILE A 43 -1.89 3.24 -12.28
N ARG A 44 -0.71 3.58 -12.81
CA ARG A 44 0.38 4.16 -12.03
C ARG A 44 0.02 5.52 -11.46
N ASP A 45 -0.56 6.41 -12.27
CA ASP A 45 -1.02 7.73 -11.84
C ASP A 45 -2.09 7.60 -10.75
N ARG A 46 -3.03 6.67 -10.94
CA ARG A 46 -4.09 6.40 -9.97
C ARG A 46 -3.54 5.91 -8.62
N ILE A 47 -2.58 4.99 -8.65
CA ILE A 47 -1.93 4.44 -7.46
C ILE A 47 -1.04 5.50 -6.80
N GLU A 48 -0.39 6.36 -7.56
CA GLU A 48 0.41 7.46 -7.02
C GLU A 48 -0.46 8.51 -6.31
N HIS A 49 -1.63 8.85 -6.86
CA HIS A 49 -2.61 9.69 -6.15
C HIS A 49 -3.07 9.05 -4.85
N TYR A 50 -3.37 7.74 -4.86
CA TYR A 50 -3.71 7.02 -3.65
C TYR A 50 -2.55 6.99 -2.63
N ARG A 51 -1.32 6.80 -3.09
CA ARG A 51 -0.11 6.85 -2.25
C ARG A 51 0.03 8.21 -1.57
N GLN A 52 -0.13 9.30 -2.33
CA GLN A 52 -0.06 10.66 -1.79
C GLN A 52 -1.15 10.90 -0.75
N TYR A 53 -2.39 10.54 -1.08
CA TYR A 53 -3.51 10.59 -0.13
C TYR A 53 -3.21 9.83 1.17
N SER A 54 -2.75 8.58 1.06
CA SER A 54 -2.44 7.73 2.21
C SER A 54 -1.33 8.32 3.09
N VAL A 55 -0.27 8.86 2.48
CA VAL A 55 0.84 9.51 3.21
C VAL A 55 0.38 10.81 3.89
N ASP A 56 -0.47 11.60 3.24
CA ASP A 56 -1.03 12.79 3.86
C ASP A 56 -1.99 12.46 5.01
N ALA A 57 -2.81 11.42 4.85
CA ALA A 57 -3.68 10.93 5.91
C ALA A 57 -2.86 10.44 7.13
N ASP A 58 -1.81 9.66 6.91
CA ASP A 58 -0.86 9.22 7.95
C ASP A 58 -0.28 10.41 8.72
N ARG A 59 0.23 11.42 8.01
CA ARG A 59 0.77 12.64 8.61
C ARG A 59 -0.27 13.43 9.42
N LEU A 60 -1.50 13.55 8.90
CA LEU A 60 -2.58 14.26 9.58
C LEU A 60 -3.07 13.51 10.83
N MET A 61 -3.08 12.19 10.80
CA MET A 61 -3.46 11.37 11.96
C MET A 61 -2.56 11.67 13.17
N GLU A 62 -1.27 11.88 12.94
CA GLU A 62 -0.30 12.20 14.00
C GLU A 62 -0.37 13.66 14.48
N THR A 63 -0.68 14.61 13.59
CA THR A 63 -0.46 16.04 13.84
C THR A 63 -1.75 16.85 14.02
N ALA A 64 -2.86 16.43 13.41
CA ALA A 64 -4.10 17.18 13.35
C ALA A 64 -5.31 16.26 13.12
N PHE A 65 -5.69 15.49 14.14
CA PHE A 65 -6.75 14.47 14.04
C PHE A 65 -8.08 14.98 13.45
N SER A 66 -8.52 16.20 13.78
CA SER A 66 -9.75 16.75 13.19
C SER A 66 -9.65 17.04 11.68
N GLN A 67 -8.45 17.36 11.18
CA GLN A 67 -8.20 17.51 9.75
C GLN A 67 -8.10 16.15 9.06
N TRP A 68 -7.56 15.15 9.76
CA TRP A 68 -7.57 13.76 9.29
C TRP A 68 -9.02 13.27 9.09
N GLU A 69 -9.90 13.43 10.08
CA GLU A 69 -11.31 13.04 9.95
C GLU A 69 -12.01 13.74 8.76
N ALA A 70 -11.75 15.03 8.56
CA ALA A 70 -12.29 15.77 7.42
C ALA A 70 -11.77 15.21 6.09
N SER A 71 -10.45 14.99 5.98
CA SER A 71 -9.80 14.44 4.79
C SER A 71 -10.36 13.06 4.42
N VAL A 72 -10.50 12.17 5.41
CA VAL A 72 -11.07 10.82 5.23
C VAL A 72 -12.50 10.90 4.71
N ASN A 73 -13.35 11.71 5.33
CA ASN A 73 -14.75 11.85 4.90
C ASN A 73 -14.90 12.43 3.49
N GLU A 74 -13.98 13.29 3.06
CA GLU A 74 -14.01 13.93 1.74
C GLU A 74 -13.43 13.03 0.64
N ASN A 75 -12.36 12.28 0.93
CA ASN A 75 -11.53 11.65 -0.10
C ASN A 75 -11.62 10.11 -0.13
N ASP A 76 -12.04 9.42 0.93
CA ASP A 76 -12.08 7.94 0.94
C ASP A 76 -12.94 7.39 -0.20
N SER A 77 -14.09 8.01 -0.45
CA SER A 77 -15.01 7.60 -1.51
C SER A 77 -14.37 7.62 -2.89
N GLU A 78 -13.35 8.46 -3.09
CA GLU A 78 -12.61 8.49 -4.34
C GLU A 78 -11.85 7.18 -4.53
N PHE A 79 -11.20 6.64 -3.50
CA PHE A 79 -10.27 5.51 -3.59
C PHE A 79 -10.87 4.16 -3.16
N LEU A 80 -12.19 4.08 -2.99
CA LEU A 80 -12.88 2.83 -2.63
C LEU A 80 -12.57 1.69 -3.59
N ASP A 81 -12.33 1.97 -4.88
CA ASP A 81 -11.97 0.95 -5.87
C ASP A 81 -10.60 0.31 -5.63
N LEU A 82 -9.70 1.01 -4.93
CA LEU A 82 -8.38 0.53 -4.53
C LEU A 82 -8.41 -0.06 -3.12
N MET A 83 -9.25 0.47 -2.24
CA MET A 83 -9.41 0.01 -0.87
C MET A 83 -10.25 -1.27 -0.78
N GLU A 84 -11.40 -1.33 -1.44
CA GLU A 84 -12.33 -2.46 -1.31
C GLU A 84 -12.16 -3.44 -2.48
N CYS A 85 -10.94 -3.97 -2.64
CA CYS A 85 -10.65 -4.95 -3.68
C CYS A 85 -9.63 -6.03 -3.26
N ASP A 86 -9.63 -7.13 -4.00
CA ASP A 86 -8.73 -8.28 -3.81
C ASP A 86 -7.55 -8.28 -4.80
N ASP A 87 -7.30 -7.15 -5.47
CA ASP A 87 -6.35 -7.03 -6.58
C ASP A 87 -4.89 -6.77 -6.13
N TRP A 88 -4.66 -6.70 -4.81
CA TRP A 88 -3.36 -6.39 -4.20
C TRP A 88 -2.58 -7.64 -3.82
N PHE A 89 -1.33 -7.70 -4.27
CA PHE A 89 -0.45 -8.82 -4.00
C PHE A 89 0.95 -8.37 -3.62
N LEU A 90 1.58 -9.12 -2.72
CA LEU A 90 3.03 -9.14 -2.54
C LEU A 90 3.59 -10.38 -3.21
N VAL A 91 4.50 -10.21 -4.17
CA VAL A 91 5.15 -11.30 -4.88
C VAL A 91 6.53 -11.55 -4.30
N ASP A 92 6.77 -12.77 -3.81
CA ASP A 92 8.05 -13.15 -3.22
C ASP A 92 9.14 -13.41 -4.30
N PRO A 93 10.42 -13.57 -3.93
CA PRO A 93 11.49 -13.82 -4.90
C PRO A 93 11.38 -15.15 -5.66
N SER A 94 10.55 -16.08 -5.19
CA SER A 94 10.23 -17.33 -5.89
C SER A 94 9.07 -17.17 -6.87
N GLY A 95 8.44 -15.99 -6.92
CA GLY A 95 7.30 -15.67 -7.78
C GLY A 95 5.94 -16.03 -7.19
N ASN A 96 5.86 -16.46 -5.91
CA ASN A 96 4.55 -16.75 -5.31
C ASN A 96 3.85 -15.44 -4.96
N LYS A 97 2.56 -15.36 -5.28
CA LYS A 97 1.69 -14.22 -4.96
C LYS A 97 1.02 -14.43 -3.62
N HIS A 98 1.17 -13.46 -2.73
CA HIS A 98 0.53 -13.42 -1.43
C HIS A 98 -0.49 -12.29 -1.42
N GLY A 99 -1.78 -12.61 -1.31
CA GLY A 99 -2.84 -11.60 -1.24
C GLY A 99 -2.67 -10.74 0.01
N ILE A 100 -2.81 -9.42 -0.14
CA ILE A 100 -2.83 -8.49 0.99
C ILE A 100 -4.15 -7.73 1.02
N LEU A 101 -4.56 -7.36 2.23
CA LEU A 101 -5.54 -6.28 2.40
C LEU A 101 -4.82 -4.96 2.14
N ILE A 102 -5.58 -4.01 1.60
CA ILE A 102 -5.27 -2.59 1.37
C ILE A 102 -3.88 -2.16 1.87
N PRO A 103 -2.93 -1.89 0.97
CA PRO A 103 -1.66 -1.31 1.38
C PRO A 103 -1.87 0.12 1.85
N ILE A 104 -1.41 0.42 3.06
CA ILE A 104 -1.42 1.77 3.62
C ILE A 104 -0.01 2.33 3.46
N PHE A 105 0.15 3.31 2.59
CA PHE A 105 1.42 4.03 2.41
C PHE A 105 1.57 5.07 3.52
N THR A 106 2.72 5.05 4.18
CA THR A 106 3.06 5.97 5.27
C THR A 106 4.31 6.77 4.91
N GLN A 107 4.65 7.78 5.72
CA GLN A 107 5.90 8.51 5.53
C GLN A 107 7.15 7.60 5.63
N GLU A 108 7.04 6.48 6.35
CA GLU A 108 8.14 5.55 6.61
C GLU A 108 8.18 4.32 5.69
N GLY A 109 7.12 4.10 4.91
CA GLY A 109 7.04 3.02 3.93
C GLY A 109 5.64 2.49 3.70
N LEU A 110 5.43 1.20 3.97
CA LEU A 110 4.18 0.50 3.74
C LEU A 110 3.76 -0.28 4.98
N VAL A 111 2.49 -0.18 5.34
CA VAL A 111 1.80 -1.05 6.29
C VAL A 111 0.82 -1.91 5.50
N TRP A 112 0.76 -3.21 5.80
CA TRP A 112 -0.19 -4.13 5.16
C TRP A 112 -0.66 -5.21 6.12
N ARG A 113 -1.68 -5.95 5.69
CA ARG A 113 -2.16 -7.17 6.36
C ARG A 113 -2.30 -8.27 5.32
N TRP A 114 -2.10 -9.52 5.71
CA TRP A 114 -2.38 -10.64 4.81
C TRP A 114 -3.89 -10.77 4.58
N ASN A 115 -4.29 -11.08 3.35
CA ASN A 115 -5.66 -11.47 3.04
C ASN A 115 -5.80 -12.99 3.27
N PRO A 116 -6.51 -13.46 4.32
CA PRO A 116 -6.65 -14.88 4.59
C PRO A 116 -7.60 -15.60 3.60
N GLY A 117 -8.27 -14.85 2.72
CA GLY A 117 -9.24 -15.37 1.76
C GLY A 117 -8.65 -15.78 0.40
N LEU A 118 -7.35 -15.58 0.17
CA LEU A 118 -6.65 -15.85 -1.10
C LEU A 118 -5.52 -16.86 -0.94
#